data_AF-A0AAT9LYW2-F1
#
_entry.id   AF-A0AAT9LYW2-F1
#
_cell.length_a   1.000
_cell.length_b   1.000
_cell.length_c   1.000
_cell.angle_alpha   90.00
_cell.angle_beta   90.00
_cell.angle_gamma   90.00
#
_symmetry.space_group_name_H-M   'P 1'
#
loop_
_entity.id
_entity.type
_entity.pdbx_description
1 polymer ?
#
loop_
_entity_poly.entity_id
_entity_poly.type
_entity_poly.pdbx_seq_one_letter_code
_entity_poly.pdbx_strand_id
1 'polypeptide(L)'
;MTIGDRARLTDWQLTVEARARRTRADLAELADGAGLERERRSASDSLDVVDRVLELRESWWRLPASWWSGWHIERAWRALHEAEVCTAAGLPDLAGRMPGLRQRVAGYLPEEDLRRQALEALQPGRPAGPTDRAIVVDALRAAFDASDDAHAAARALRNKMVAAALLLFVVNTALGLLGILRPEYLPMCAHMPESTSVVACAAGGKGPGPLDVWMVQLLGAFGATVATVVLLTRRRPSLSPYVLVGYQALIKVLLGSALAVVGVLALSAHVAEGLTCVTSQAALLLWSALLGYSQQVGTRLLDNYADRVMNHVRPLPDVSR
;
A
#
# COMPACT_ATOMS: atom_id res chain seq x y z
N MET A 1 1.07 22.38 -24.58
CA MET A 1 1.72 21.77 -23.41
C MET A 1 3.17 21.45 -23.77
N THR A 2 4.14 22.16 -23.17
CA THR A 2 5.57 22.04 -23.50
C THR A 2 6.18 20.81 -22.81
N ILE A 3 7.23 20.24 -23.41
CA ILE A 3 7.88 18.97 -23.00
C ILE A 3 8.35 18.99 -21.53
N GLY A 4 8.60 20.17 -20.95
CA GLY A 4 9.00 20.34 -19.55
C GLY A 4 7.90 20.08 -18.51
N ASP A 5 6.61 20.24 -18.84
CA ASP A 5 5.51 19.96 -17.89
C ASP A 5 5.26 18.46 -17.71
N ARG A 6 5.74 17.60 -18.64
CA ARG A 6 5.59 16.13 -18.55
C ARG A 6 6.46 15.49 -17.47
N ALA A 7 7.47 16.20 -16.95
CA ALA A 7 8.39 15.68 -15.92
C ALA A 7 7.75 15.53 -14.52
N ARG A 8 6.47 15.90 -14.34
CA ARG A 8 5.74 15.83 -13.07
C ARG A 8 4.52 14.90 -13.09
N LEU A 9 4.32 14.13 -14.17
CA LEU A 9 3.18 13.21 -14.26
C LEU A 9 3.47 11.95 -13.45
N THR A 10 2.58 11.63 -12.53
CA THR A 10 2.61 10.39 -11.75
C THR A 10 1.99 9.23 -12.54
N ASP A 11 2.39 8.00 -12.25
CA ASP A 11 1.93 6.80 -12.99
C ASP A 11 0.39 6.68 -13.09
N TRP A 12 -0.32 7.09 -12.05
CA TRP A 12 -1.79 7.06 -12.04
C TRP A 12 -2.38 8.11 -12.99
N GLN A 13 -1.77 9.31 -13.08
CA GLN A 13 -2.22 10.35 -14.01
C GLN A 13 -2.07 9.89 -15.46
N LEU A 14 -0.94 9.25 -15.79
CA LEU A 14 -0.72 8.69 -17.12
C LEU A 14 -1.78 7.63 -17.47
N THR A 15 -2.14 6.79 -16.51
CA THR A 15 -3.16 5.74 -16.70
C THR A 15 -4.55 6.34 -16.88
N VAL A 16 -4.93 7.31 -16.03
CA VAL A 16 -6.21 8.03 -16.14
C VAL A 16 -6.30 8.78 -17.46
N GLU A 17 -5.24 9.51 -17.84
CA GLU A 17 -5.20 10.29 -19.08
C GLU A 17 -5.32 9.39 -20.32
N ALA A 18 -4.61 8.25 -20.33
CA ALA A 18 -4.69 7.29 -21.43
C ALA A 18 -6.08 6.66 -21.56
N ARG A 19 -6.72 6.29 -20.44
CA ARG A 19 -8.09 5.75 -20.43
C ARG A 19 -9.10 6.83 -20.83
N ALA A 20 -9.01 8.03 -20.28
CA ALA A 20 -9.87 9.15 -20.64
C ALA A 20 -9.80 9.49 -22.14
N ARG A 21 -8.60 9.46 -22.75
CA ARG A 21 -8.44 9.62 -24.20
C ARG A 21 -9.18 8.54 -24.99
N ARG A 22 -9.13 7.28 -24.56
CA ARG A 22 -9.88 6.19 -25.20
C ARG A 22 -11.39 6.38 -25.04
N THR A 23 -11.86 6.72 -23.84
CA THR A 23 -13.27 6.97 -23.57
C THR A 23 -13.82 8.14 -24.39
N ARG A 24 -13.00 9.18 -24.65
CA ARG A 24 -13.37 10.29 -25.55
C ARG A 24 -13.52 9.84 -27.00
N ALA A 25 -12.64 8.97 -27.48
CA ALA A 25 -12.74 8.42 -28.83
C ALA A 25 -14.05 7.60 -28.98
N ASP A 26 -14.32 6.73 -28.00
CA ASP A 26 -15.57 5.96 -27.96
C ASP A 26 -16.81 6.88 -27.85
N LEU A 27 -16.74 7.97 -27.07
CA LEU A 27 -17.82 8.96 -26.95
C LEU A 27 -18.08 9.70 -28.27
N ALA A 28 -17.05 9.98 -29.06
CA ALA A 28 -17.20 10.61 -30.37
C ALA A 28 -17.94 9.71 -31.37
N GLU A 29 -17.77 8.40 -31.28
CA GLU A 29 -18.53 7.42 -32.08
C GLU A 29 -20.02 7.41 -31.74
N LEU A 30 -20.42 7.90 -30.56
CA LEU A 30 -21.82 7.96 -30.14
C LEU A 30 -22.61 9.11 -30.79
N ALA A 31 -21.98 10.00 -31.56
CA ALA A 31 -22.54 11.31 -31.94
C ALA A 31 -23.88 11.28 -32.70
N ASP A 32 -24.28 10.17 -33.34
CA ASP A 32 -25.41 10.17 -34.29
C ASP A 32 -26.68 9.40 -33.86
N GLY A 33 -26.78 8.94 -32.59
CA GLY A 33 -27.94 8.17 -32.10
C GLY A 33 -29.04 9.00 -31.41
N ALA A 34 -30.27 8.99 -31.94
CA ALA A 34 -31.44 9.51 -31.24
C ALA A 34 -31.74 8.64 -29.99
N GLY A 35 -31.74 9.25 -28.79
CA GLY A 35 -32.06 8.58 -27.52
C GLY A 35 -30.90 8.39 -26.54
N LEU A 36 -29.65 8.69 -26.93
CA LEU A 36 -28.44 8.55 -26.10
C LEU A 36 -27.89 9.88 -25.55
N GLU A 37 -28.68 10.95 -25.63
CA GLU A 37 -28.26 12.31 -25.26
C GLU A 37 -27.94 12.43 -23.77
N ARG A 38 -28.66 11.70 -22.92
CA ARG A 38 -28.42 11.71 -21.47
C ARG A 38 -27.08 11.06 -21.13
N GLU A 39 -26.82 9.88 -21.69
CA GLU A 39 -25.59 9.11 -21.49
C GLU A 39 -24.39 9.89 -22.03
N ARG A 40 -24.53 10.51 -23.21
CA ARG A 40 -23.49 11.36 -23.81
C ARG A 40 -23.14 12.53 -22.90
N ARG A 41 -24.15 13.25 -22.41
CA ARG A 41 -23.95 14.39 -21.50
C ARG A 41 -23.27 13.95 -20.20
N SER A 42 -23.75 12.88 -19.59
CA SER A 42 -23.17 12.33 -18.35
C SER A 42 -21.70 11.91 -18.54
N ALA A 43 -21.37 11.28 -19.67
CA ALA A 43 -20.00 10.90 -20.00
C ALA A 43 -19.10 12.13 -20.20
N SER A 44 -19.59 13.16 -20.93
CA SER A 44 -18.86 14.41 -21.14
C SER A 44 -18.61 15.16 -19.83
N ASP A 45 -19.65 15.34 -19.01
CA ASP A 45 -19.56 16.04 -17.72
C ASP A 45 -18.56 15.35 -16.79
N SER A 46 -18.53 14.01 -16.82
CA SER A 46 -17.59 13.20 -16.04
C SER A 46 -16.15 13.32 -16.57
N LEU A 47 -15.93 13.35 -17.88
CA LEU A 47 -14.62 13.60 -18.47
C LEU A 47 -14.10 15.02 -18.16
N ASP A 48 -14.98 16.03 -18.10
CA ASP A 48 -14.61 17.37 -17.67
C ASP A 48 -14.16 17.39 -16.19
N VAL A 49 -14.73 16.53 -15.33
CA VAL A 49 -14.22 16.36 -13.97
C VAL A 49 -12.81 15.77 -13.99
N VAL A 50 -12.53 14.80 -14.86
CA VAL A 50 -11.17 14.24 -15.01
C VAL A 50 -10.18 15.33 -15.41
N ASP A 51 -10.50 16.14 -16.41
CA ASP A 51 -9.62 17.21 -16.89
C ASP A 51 -9.36 18.25 -15.79
N ARG A 52 -10.41 18.71 -15.12
CA ARG A 52 -10.27 19.63 -13.98
C ARG A 52 -9.33 19.08 -12.93
N VAL A 53 -9.41 17.78 -12.61
CA VAL A 53 -8.54 17.14 -11.62
C VAL A 53 -7.10 16.99 -12.11
N LEU A 54 -6.88 16.61 -13.37
CA LEU A 54 -5.55 16.49 -13.96
C LEU A 54 -4.83 17.84 -14.07
N GLU A 55 -5.58 18.93 -14.23
CA GLU A 55 -5.06 20.30 -14.29
C GLU A 55 -4.84 20.93 -12.90
N LEU A 56 -5.29 20.30 -11.81
CA LEU A 56 -5.10 20.82 -10.46
C LEU A 56 -3.61 20.98 -10.14
N ARG A 57 -3.14 22.23 -10.09
CA ARG A 57 -1.83 22.59 -9.53
C ARG A 57 -2.01 22.91 -8.05
N GLU A 58 -1.82 21.90 -7.19
CA GLU A 58 -1.89 22.14 -5.76
C GLU A 58 -0.69 22.95 -5.27
N SER A 59 -0.97 23.90 -4.38
CA SER A 59 0.07 24.64 -3.66
C SER A 59 0.78 23.71 -2.68
N TRP A 60 2.10 23.90 -2.51
CA TRP A 60 2.93 22.95 -1.78
C TRP A 60 2.51 22.73 -0.32
N TRP A 61 1.91 23.73 0.33
CA TRP A 61 1.41 23.66 1.70
C TRP A 61 0.20 22.73 1.87
N ARG A 62 -0.57 22.48 0.79
CA ARG A 62 -1.76 21.61 0.80
C ARG A 62 -1.43 20.15 0.47
N LEU A 63 -0.22 19.89 -0.04
CA LEU A 63 0.24 18.56 -0.45
C LEU A 63 0.14 17.49 0.65
N PRO A 64 0.45 17.76 1.94
CA PRO A 64 0.35 16.72 2.96
C PRO A 64 -1.10 16.26 3.19
N ALA A 65 -2.04 17.21 3.24
CA ALA A 65 -3.45 16.93 3.46
C ALA A 65 -4.10 16.25 2.24
N SER A 66 -3.74 16.67 1.03
CA SER A 66 -4.23 16.05 -0.21
C SER A 66 -3.64 14.66 -0.43
N TRP A 67 -2.37 14.44 -0.08
CA TRP A 67 -1.74 13.12 -0.10
C TRP A 67 -2.37 12.15 0.91
N TRP A 68 -2.67 12.64 2.12
CA TRP A 68 -3.31 11.85 3.17
C TRP A 68 -4.74 11.45 2.81
N SER A 69 -5.51 12.39 2.28
CA SER A 69 -6.91 12.16 1.88
C SER A 69 -7.03 11.38 0.57
N GLY A 70 -6.16 11.61 -0.40
CA GLY A 70 -6.22 10.99 -1.74
C GLY A 70 -7.43 11.43 -2.58
N TRP A 71 -8.11 12.51 -2.17
CA TRP A 71 -9.42 12.87 -2.70
C TRP A 71 -9.42 13.14 -4.22
N HIS A 72 -8.36 13.77 -4.74
CA HIS A 72 -8.24 14.09 -6.16
C HIS A 72 -8.06 12.82 -6.98
N ILE A 73 -7.26 11.86 -6.49
CA ILE A 73 -7.06 10.56 -7.14
C ILE A 73 -8.41 9.83 -7.23
N GLU A 74 -9.14 9.72 -6.13
CA GLU A 74 -10.45 9.05 -6.11
C GLU A 74 -11.48 9.76 -6.98
N ARG A 75 -11.48 11.10 -6.99
CA ARG A 75 -12.38 11.88 -7.83
C ARG A 75 -12.10 11.65 -9.32
N ALA A 76 -10.84 11.63 -9.73
CA ALA A 76 -10.48 11.37 -11.12
C ALA A 76 -10.89 9.96 -11.56
N TRP A 77 -10.59 8.94 -10.74
CA TRP A 77 -10.94 7.56 -11.06
C TRP A 77 -12.45 7.32 -11.11
N ARG A 78 -13.21 7.82 -10.12
CA ARG A 78 -14.67 7.69 -10.10
C ARG A 78 -15.33 8.39 -11.28
N ALA A 79 -14.86 9.60 -11.63
CA ALA A 79 -15.36 10.31 -12.80
C ALA A 79 -15.03 9.58 -14.11
N LEU A 80 -13.80 9.03 -14.22
CA LEU A 80 -13.43 8.22 -15.37
C LEU A 80 -14.28 6.93 -15.47
N HIS A 81 -14.54 6.26 -14.35
CA HIS A 81 -15.39 5.07 -14.30
C HIS A 81 -16.82 5.37 -14.74
N GLU A 82 -17.42 6.46 -14.25
CA GLU A 82 -18.76 6.86 -14.68
C GLU A 82 -18.80 7.21 -16.17
N ALA A 83 -17.77 7.88 -16.70
CA ALA A 83 -17.66 8.14 -18.12
C ALA A 83 -17.56 6.84 -18.95
N GLU A 84 -16.75 5.88 -18.51
CA GLU A 84 -16.61 4.58 -19.17
C GLU A 84 -17.92 3.78 -19.16
N VAL A 85 -18.67 3.80 -18.06
CA VAL A 85 -20.01 3.17 -17.97
C VAL A 85 -20.97 3.81 -18.95
N CYS A 86 -21.10 5.14 -18.92
CA CYS A 86 -22.04 5.88 -19.78
C CYS A 86 -21.72 5.67 -21.26
N THR A 87 -20.44 5.69 -21.63
CA THR A 87 -20.02 5.45 -23.01
C THR A 87 -20.27 4.00 -23.42
N ALA A 88 -19.92 3.02 -22.58
CA ALA A 88 -20.14 1.60 -22.88
C ALA A 88 -21.63 1.27 -23.13
N ALA A 89 -22.53 1.89 -22.36
CA ALA A 89 -23.96 1.72 -22.50
C ALA A 89 -24.52 2.23 -23.84
N GLY A 90 -23.90 3.27 -24.40
CA GLY A 90 -24.35 3.93 -25.63
C GLY A 90 -23.86 3.28 -26.91
N LEU A 91 -22.81 2.46 -26.87
CA LEU A 91 -22.15 2.00 -28.10
C LEU A 91 -23.07 1.17 -29.00
N PRO A 92 -23.09 1.43 -30.33
CA PRO A 92 -23.95 0.71 -31.26
C PRO A 92 -23.56 -0.76 -31.35
N ASP A 93 -22.26 -1.06 -31.39
CA ASP A 93 -21.71 -2.43 -31.39
C ASP A 93 -21.37 -2.93 -29.98
N LEU A 94 -22.38 -2.99 -29.12
CA LEU A 94 -22.22 -3.55 -27.77
C LEU A 94 -21.89 -5.05 -27.82
N ALA A 95 -22.40 -5.77 -28.82
CA ALA A 95 -22.20 -7.20 -28.99
C ALA A 95 -20.73 -7.55 -29.27
N GLY A 96 -20.05 -6.80 -30.15
CA GLY A 96 -18.64 -6.99 -30.45
C GLY A 96 -17.71 -6.70 -29.26
N ARG A 97 -18.11 -5.79 -28.36
CA ARG A 97 -17.32 -5.42 -27.16
C ARG A 97 -17.60 -6.30 -25.94
N MET A 98 -18.63 -7.14 -25.99
CA MET A 98 -19.07 -7.98 -24.87
C MET A 98 -17.97 -8.85 -24.24
N PRO A 99 -17.07 -9.50 -25.02
CA PRO A 99 -15.99 -10.30 -24.42
C PRO A 99 -15.06 -9.47 -23.51
N GLY A 100 -14.72 -8.25 -23.95
CA GLY A 100 -13.87 -7.35 -23.16
C GLY A 100 -14.57 -6.81 -21.90
N LEU A 101 -15.88 -6.53 -22.00
CA LEU A 101 -16.70 -6.11 -20.86
C LEU A 101 -16.83 -7.22 -19.81
N ARG A 102 -17.10 -8.46 -20.25
CA ARG A 102 -17.14 -9.64 -19.38
C ARG A 102 -15.83 -9.86 -18.66
N GLN A 103 -14.71 -9.84 -19.39
CA GLN A 103 -13.39 -10.02 -18.80
C GLN A 103 -13.10 -8.94 -17.74
N ARG A 104 -13.51 -7.70 -18.00
CA ARG A 104 -13.34 -6.60 -17.04
C ARG A 104 -14.19 -6.82 -15.77
N VAL A 105 -15.47 -7.14 -15.92
CA VAL A 105 -16.37 -7.39 -14.78
C VAL A 105 -15.91 -8.60 -13.97
N ALA A 106 -15.51 -9.68 -14.64
CA ALA A 106 -14.97 -10.88 -14.01
C ALA A 106 -13.67 -10.63 -13.24
N GLY A 107 -12.93 -9.55 -13.58
CA GLY A 107 -11.82 -9.09 -12.77
C GLY A 107 -12.30 -8.66 -11.39
N TYR A 108 -13.31 -7.80 -11.29
CA TYR A 108 -13.66 -7.16 -10.01
C TYR A 108 -14.75 -7.88 -9.21
N LEU A 109 -15.60 -8.68 -9.88
CA LEU A 109 -16.74 -9.36 -9.25
C LEU A 109 -16.54 -10.88 -9.18
N PRO A 110 -16.91 -11.51 -8.04
CA PRO A 110 -16.86 -12.96 -7.89
C PRO A 110 -17.89 -13.66 -8.80
N GLU A 111 -17.72 -14.96 -9.04
CA GLU A 111 -18.59 -15.76 -9.93
C GLU A 111 -20.04 -15.84 -9.44
N GLU A 112 -20.25 -15.69 -8.13
CA GLU A 112 -21.55 -15.74 -7.48
C GLU A 112 -22.34 -14.42 -7.57
N ASP A 113 -21.74 -13.33 -8.06
CA ASP A 113 -22.44 -12.05 -8.20
C ASP A 113 -23.51 -12.13 -9.30
N LEU A 114 -24.76 -11.89 -8.92
CA LEU A 114 -25.92 -12.00 -9.82
C LEU A 114 -25.81 -11.06 -11.05
N ARG A 115 -25.14 -9.92 -10.90
CA ARG A 115 -24.96 -8.94 -12.00
C ARG A 115 -23.93 -9.44 -13.00
N ARG A 116 -22.86 -10.09 -12.52
CA ARG A 116 -21.88 -10.78 -13.37
C ARG A 116 -22.55 -11.93 -14.13
N GLN A 117 -23.32 -12.76 -13.43
CA GLN A 117 -24.04 -13.88 -14.07
C GLN A 117 -25.03 -13.39 -15.13
N ALA A 118 -25.76 -12.31 -14.86
CA ALA A 118 -26.66 -11.70 -15.84
C ALA A 118 -25.92 -11.22 -17.11
N LEU A 119 -24.73 -10.62 -16.95
CA LEU A 119 -23.88 -10.20 -18.05
C LEU A 119 -23.33 -11.39 -18.87
N GLU A 120 -22.93 -12.46 -18.18
CA GLU A 120 -22.43 -13.70 -18.80
C GLU A 120 -23.53 -14.46 -19.56
N ALA A 121 -24.79 -14.37 -19.10
CA ALA A 121 -25.95 -14.98 -19.75
C ALA A 121 -26.37 -14.31 -21.07
N LEU A 122 -25.89 -13.10 -21.37
CA LEU A 122 -26.21 -12.42 -22.63
C LEU A 122 -25.72 -13.23 -23.84
N GLN A 123 -26.55 -13.37 -24.88
CA GLN A 123 -26.14 -14.12 -26.07
C GLN A 123 -25.22 -13.27 -26.98
N PRO A 124 -24.03 -13.77 -27.37
CA PRO A 124 -23.20 -13.10 -28.36
C PRO A 124 -23.87 -13.11 -29.74
N GLY A 125 -23.68 -12.04 -30.53
CA GLY A 125 -24.12 -11.97 -31.92
C GLY A 125 -25.56 -11.51 -32.16
N ARG A 126 -26.37 -11.28 -31.11
CA ARG A 126 -27.65 -10.57 -31.24
C ARG A 126 -27.47 -9.06 -31.00
N PRO A 127 -28.21 -8.18 -31.70
CA PRO A 127 -28.21 -6.76 -31.38
C PRO A 127 -28.69 -6.54 -29.95
N ALA A 128 -27.93 -5.75 -29.18
CA ALA A 128 -28.21 -5.50 -27.77
C ALA A 128 -29.46 -4.62 -27.59
N GLY A 129 -30.46 -5.17 -26.91
CA GLY A 129 -31.67 -4.43 -26.55
C GLY A 129 -31.45 -3.45 -25.38
N PRO A 130 -32.47 -2.64 -25.02
CA PRO A 130 -32.41 -1.74 -23.88
C PRO A 130 -32.10 -2.45 -22.55
N THR A 131 -32.67 -3.65 -22.35
CA THR A 131 -32.41 -4.48 -21.17
C THR A 131 -30.96 -4.97 -21.10
N ASP A 132 -30.38 -5.36 -22.24
CA ASP A 132 -28.99 -5.83 -22.30
C ASP A 132 -28.02 -4.70 -21.92
N ARG A 133 -28.31 -3.47 -22.40
CA ARG A 133 -27.56 -2.27 -22.03
C ARG A 133 -27.67 -1.97 -20.54
N ALA A 134 -28.85 -2.12 -19.94
CA ALA A 134 -29.04 -1.94 -18.50
C ALA A 134 -28.24 -2.97 -17.67
N ILE A 135 -28.22 -4.24 -18.10
CA ILE A 135 -27.42 -5.30 -17.47
C ILE A 135 -25.92 -4.96 -17.53
N VAL A 136 -25.44 -4.49 -18.69
CA VAL A 136 -24.04 -4.07 -18.84
C VAL A 136 -23.70 -2.90 -17.92
N VAL A 137 -24.57 -1.89 -17.85
CA VAL A 137 -24.37 -0.72 -16.98
C VAL A 137 -24.30 -1.14 -15.51
N ASP A 138 -25.25 -1.96 -15.05
CA ASP A 138 -25.32 -2.40 -13.66
C ASP A 138 -24.10 -3.24 -13.27
N ALA A 139 -23.69 -4.17 -14.14
CA ALA A 139 -22.51 -5.00 -13.93
C ALA A 139 -21.20 -4.18 -13.95
N LEU A 140 -21.07 -3.17 -14.84
CA LEU A 140 -19.88 -2.32 -14.88
C LEU A 140 -19.81 -1.36 -13.69
N ARG A 141 -20.93 -0.76 -13.27
CA ARG A 141 -20.96 0.08 -12.05
C ARG A 141 -20.56 -0.74 -10.83
N ALA A 142 -21.16 -1.91 -10.67
CA ALA A 142 -20.79 -2.85 -9.61
C ALA A 142 -19.30 -3.18 -9.60
N ALA A 143 -18.72 -3.47 -10.77
CA ALA A 143 -17.30 -3.77 -10.91
C ALA A 143 -16.41 -2.57 -10.55
N PHE A 144 -16.77 -1.35 -10.97
CA PHE A 144 -16.01 -0.16 -10.63
C PHE A 144 -16.17 0.28 -9.17
N ASP A 145 -17.36 0.14 -8.59
CA ASP A 145 -17.58 0.37 -7.15
C ASP A 145 -16.71 -0.58 -6.33
N ALA A 146 -16.66 -1.86 -6.69
CA ALA A 146 -15.78 -2.84 -6.04
C ALA A 146 -14.29 -2.47 -6.18
N SER A 147 -13.87 -1.99 -7.35
CA SER A 147 -12.52 -1.48 -7.58
C SER A 147 -12.20 -0.25 -6.72
N ASP A 148 -13.12 0.71 -6.64
CA ASP A 148 -12.95 1.95 -5.90
C ASP A 148 -12.94 1.72 -4.39
N ASP A 149 -13.77 0.80 -3.89
CA ASP A 149 -13.76 0.36 -2.49
C ASP A 149 -12.46 -0.36 -2.13
N ALA A 150 -11.93 -1.21 -3.02
CA ALA A 150 -10.63 -1.84 -2.81
C ALA A 150 -9.50 -0.81 -2.73
N HIS A 151 -9.50 0.20 -3.60
CA HIS A 151 -8.54 1.31 -3.55
C HIS A 151 -8.69 2.15 -2.27
N ALA A 152 -9.92 2.43 -1.83
CA ALA A 152 -10.19 3.12 -0.57
C ALA A 152 -9.69 2.33 0.65
N ALA A 153 -9.89 1.00 0.65
CA ALA A 153 -9.36 0.11 1.68
C ALA A 153 -7.82 0.12 1.72
N ALA A 154 -7.15 0.11 0.56
CA ALA A 154 -5.70 0.21 0.47
C ALA A 154 -5.18 1.56 1.01
N ARG A 155 -5.86 2.67 0.71
CA ARG A 155 -5.55 3.99 1.27
C ARG A 155 -5.74 4.03 2.79
N ALA A 156 -6.84 3.49 3.30
CA ALA A 156 -7.09 3.42 4.74
C ALA A 156 -6.01 2.59 5.46
N LEU A 157 -5.56 1.49 4.84
CA LEU A 157 -4.46 0.69 5.37
C LEU A 157 -3.12 1.45 5.33
N ARG A 158 -2.81 2.15 4.23
CA ARG A 158 -1.64 3.04 4.14
C ARG A 158 -1.63 4.04 5.28
N ASN A 159 -2.75 4.72 5.53
CA ASN A 159 -2.85 5.73 6.60
C ASN A 159 -2.63 5.11 7.99
N LYS A 160 -3.17 3.92 8.25
CA LYS A 160 -2.90 3.16 9.48
C LYS A 160 -1.42 2.79 9.61
N MET A 161 -0.78 2.35 8.53
CA MET A 161 0.64 2.01 8.51
C MET A 161 1.53 3.24 8.75
N VAL A 162 1.20 4.39 8.16
CA VAL A 162 1.92 5.65 8.42
C VAL A 162 1.79 6.05 9.88
N ALA A 163 0.59 5.97 10.47
CA ALA A 163 0.39 6.26 11.89
C ALA A 163 1.18 5.28 12.78
N ALA A 164 1.19 3.99 12.46
CA ALA A 164 1.97 2.99 13.19
C ALA A 164 3.49 3.24 13.07
N ALA A 165 3.99 3.58 11.88
CA ALA A 165 5.39 3.93 11.66
C ALA A 165 5.78 5.20 12.45
N LEU A 166 4.92 6.22 12.46
CA LEU A 166 5.13 7.44 13.25
C LEU A 166 5.19 7.14 14.74
N LEU A 167 4.27 6.29 15.25
CA LEU A 167 4.28 5.87 16.65
C LEU A 167 5.56 5.12 17.00
N LEU A 168 5.98 4.15 16.19
CA LEU A 168 7.23 3.42 16.40
C LEU A 168 8.46 4.33 16.32
N PHE A 169 8.45 5.32 15.42
CA PHE A 169 9.51 6.32 15.34
C PHE A 169 9.58 7.13 16.65
N VAL A 170 8.44 7.67 17.12
CA VAL A 170 8.37 8.41 18.38
C VAL A 170 8.85 7.57 19.56
N VAL A 171 8.45 6.29 19.64
CA VAL A 171 8.90 5.37 20.70
C VAL A 171 10.42 5.16 20.63
N ASN A 172 10.97 4.87 19.45
CA ASN A 172 12.42 4.69 19.30
C ASN A 172 13.19 5.96 19.66
N THR A 173 12.74 7.14 19.20
CA THR A 173 13.35 8.42 19.56
C THR A 173 13.25 8.68 21.06
N ALA A 174 12.11 8.42 21.69
CA ALA A 174 11.94 8.60 23.13
C ALA A 174 12.88 7.69 23.93
N LEU A 175 13.03 6.41 23.54
CA LEU A 175 13.98 5.49 24.14
C LEU A 175 15.43 5.98 23.99
N GLY A 176 15.82 6.43 22.78
CA GLY A 176 17.15 6.95 22.52
C GLY A 176 17.44 8.24 23.30
N LEU A 177 16.48 9.16 23.39
CA LEU A 177 16.58 10.38 24.20
C LEU A 177 16.66 10.05 25.69
N LEU A 178 15.87 9.09 26.17
CA LEU A 178 15.93 8.62 27.55
C LEU A 178 17.30 8.01 27.86
N GLY A 179 17.87 7.22 26.93
CA GLY A 179 19.23 6.69 27.05
C GLY A 179 20.31 7.78 27.16
N ILE A 180 20.18 8.88 26.40
CA ILE A 180 21.10 10.02 26.50
C ILE A 180 20.95 10.75 27.83
N LEU A 181 19.71 11.05 28.23
CA LEU A 181 19.43 11.87 29.41
C LEU A 181 19.61 11.11 30.72
N ARG A 182 19.30 9.80 30.72
CA ARG A 182 19.28 8.90 31.89
C ARG A 182 19.76 7.50 31.50
N PRO A 183 21.07 7.30 31.24
CA PRO A 183 21.62 6.00 30.87
C PRO A 183 21.30 4.88 31.88
N GLU A 184 21.17 5.24 33.15
CA GLU A 184 20.91 4.31 34.26
C GLU A 184 19.53 3.65 34.20
N TYR A 185 18.53 4.28 33.57
CA TYR A 185 17.17 3.71 33.45
C TYR A 185 17.05 2.65 32.35
N LEU A 186 17.97 2.68 31.38
CA LEU A 186 18.00 1.76 30.25
C LEU A 186 19.42 1.19 30.11
N PRO A 187 19.91 0.40 31.09
CA PRO A 187 21.25 -0.15 31.05
C PRO A 187 21.33 -1.22 29.95
N MET A 188 21.89 -0.86 28.81
CA MET A 188 22.11 -1.77 27.68
C MET A 188 23.44 -2.50 27.85
N CYS A 189 23.57 -3.21 28.97
CA CYS A 189 24.78 -3.93 29.35
C CYS A 189 24.45 -5.34 29.81
N ALA A 190 25.37 -6.28 29.59
CA ALA A 190 25.25 -7.66 30.05
C ALA A 190 26.40 -8.03 31.00
N HIS A 191 26.11 -8.92 31.95
CA HIS A 191 27.09 -9.47 32.88
C HIS A 191 27.84 -10.65 32.24
N MET A 192 29.16 -10.69 32.48
CA MET A 192 30.02 -11.78 32.02
C MET A 192 30.02 -12.93 33.03
N PRO A 193 29.76 -14.18 32.63
CA PRO A 193 29.63 -15.31 33.57
C PRO A 193 30.94 -15.70 34.28
N GLU A 194 32.10 -15.38 33.69
CA GLU A 194 33.42 -15.80 34.21
C GLU A 194 34.06 -14.78 35.17
N SER A 195 33.53 -13.55 35.23
CA SER A 195 33.94 -12.54 36.22
C SER A 195 32.79 -11.59 36.49
N THR A 196 32.20 -11.69 37.68
CA THR A 196 31.05 -10.89 38.15
C THR A 196 31.29 -9.37 38.14
N SER A 197 32.53 -8.92 37.88
CA SER A 197 32.91 -7.50 37.80
C SER A 197 33.05 -6.93 36.39
N VAL A 198 33.01 -7.74 35.31
CA VAL A 198 33.17 -7.23 33.94
C VAL A 198 31.81 -7.09 33.28
N VAL A 199 31.39 -5.85 33.07
CA VAL A 199 30.14 -5.47 32.40
C VAL A 199 30.46 -5.07 30.95
N ALA A 200 29.82 -5.73 29.98
CA ALA A 200 29.92 -5.36 28.57
C ALA A 200 28.71 -4.51 28.18
N CYS A 201 28.91 -3.21 27.94
CA CYS A 201 27.88 -2.29 27.46
C CYS A 201 27.94 -2.10 25.95
N ALA A 202 26.80 -1.80 25.31
CA ALA A 202 26.69 -1.79 23.85
C ALA A 202 27.67 -0.83 23.14
N ALA A 203 27.97 0.35 23.70
CA ALA A 203 28.95 1.29 23.16
C ALA A 203 30.39 1.08 23.68
N GLY A 204 30.64 0.02 24.48
CA GLY A 204 31.99 -0.37 24.92
C GLY A 204 32.47 0.27 26.22
N GLY A 205 31.60 1.00 26.92
CA GLY A 205 31.89 1.54 28.26
C GLY A 205 31.92 0.46 29.35
N LYS A 206 32.53 0.77 30.49
CA LYS A 206 32.53 -0.07 31.70
C LYS A 206 31.24 0.03 32.53
N GLY A 207 30.30 0.86 32.09
CA GLY A 207 28.99 1.09 32.70
C GLY A 207 28.05 1.77 31.70
N PRO A 208 26.76 1.94 32.05
CA PRO A 208 25.74 2.46 31.14
C PRO A 208 26.13 3.82 30.56
N GLY A 209 26.22 3.89 29.24
CA GLY A 209 26.60 5.07 28.48
C GLY A 209 25.43 5.70 27.70
N PRO A 210 25.52 7.00 27.38
CA PRO A 210 24.43 7.72 26.72
C PRO A 210 24.12 7.26 25.29
N LEU A 211 25.06 6.56 24.65
CA LEU A 211 24.93 6.08 23.27
C LEU A 211 24.54 4.60 23.17
N ASP A 212 24.44 3.89 24.29
CA ASP A 212 24.23 2.44 24.24
C ASP A 212 22.89 2.09 23.60
N VAL A 213 21.82 2.83 23.95
CA VAL A 213 20.48 2.61 23.38
C VAL A 213 20.47 2.83 21.86
N TRP A 214 21.12 3.90 21.38
CA TRP A 214 21.21 4.18 19.95
C TRP A 214 22.01 3.12 19.20
N MET A 215 23.07 2.57 19.82
CA MET A 215 23.84 1.48 19.25
C MET A 215 22.98 0.21 19.11
N VAL A 216 22.27 -0.17 20.17
CA VAL A 216 21.36 -1.33 20.15
C VAL A 216 20.26 -1.16 19.10
N GLN A 217 19.65 0.03 19.04
CA GLN A 217 18.63 0.38 18.04
C GLN A 217 19.16 0.27 16.61
N LEU A 218 20.36 0.78 16.35
CA LEU A 218 21.01 0.71 15.04
C LEU A 218 21.25 -0.74 14.61
N LEU A 219 21.81 -1.56 15.50
CA LEU A 219 22.08 -2.97 15.18
C LEU A 219 20.78 -3.78 15.07
N GLY A 220 19.77 -3.48 15.88
CA GLY A 220 18.42 -4.05 15.75
C GLY A 220 17.77 -3.73 14.41
N ALA A 221 17.82 -2.46 13.99
CA ALA A 221 17.37 -2.01 12.68
C ALA A 221 18.12 -2.70 11.54
N PHE A 222 19.44 -2.90 11.69
CA PHE A 222 20.26 -3.62 10.73
C PHE A 222 19.82 -5.09 10.59
N GLY A 223 19.63 -5.81 11.70
CA GLY A 223 19.11 -7.16 11.68
C GLY A 223 17.72 -7.24 11.02
N ALA A 224 16.85 -6.28 11.31
CA ALA A 224 15.52 -6.20 10.69
C ALA A 224 15.56 -5.93 9.18
N THR A 225 16.61 -5.28 8.69
CA THR A 225 16.79 -4.98 7.25
C THR A 225 16.87 -6.26 6.43
N VAL A 226 17.40 -7.36 6.97
CA VAL A 226 17.39 -8.68 6.29
C VAL A 226 15.97 -9.12 5.95
N ALA A 227 15.04 -9.01 6.91
CA ALA A 227 13.63 -9.33 6.68
C ALA A 227 12.96 -8.37 5.68
N THR A 228 13.38 -7.11 5.67
CA THR A 228 12.94 -6.11 4.68
C THR A 228 13.42 -6.45 3.27
N VAL A 229 14.67 -6.89 3.09
CA VAL A 229 15.19 -7.33 1.78
C VAL A 229 14.40 -8.53 1.27
N VAL A 230 14.11 -9.50 2.13
CA VAL A 230 13.26 -10.67 1.76
C VAL A 230 11.84 -10.23 1.39
N LEU A 231 11.26 -9.27 2.12
CA LEU A 231 9.97 -8.69 1.78
C LEU A 231 10.03 -8.06 0.38
N LEU A 232 11.01 -7.21 0.10
CA LEU A 232 11.10 -6.48 -1.17
C LEU A 232 11.33 -7.41 -2.37
N THR A 233 12.21 -8.40 -2.22
CA THR A 233 12.56 -9.34 -3.31
C THR A 233 11.40 -10.26 -3.70
N ARG A 234 10.49 -10.58 -2.77
CA ARG A 234 9.32 -11.43 -3.04
C ARG A 234 8.14 -10.68 -3.66
N ARG A 235 8.18 -9.35 -3.71
CA ARG A 235 7.04 -8.55 -4.14
C ARG A 235 7.06 -8.25 -5.62
N ARG A 236 5.92 -8.51 -6.26
CA ARG A 236 5.71 -8.10 -7.64
C ARG A 236 5.60 -6.57 -7.71
N PRO A 237 6.18 -5.93 -8.75
CA PRO A 237 5.99 -4.51 -8.99
C PRO A 237 4.50 -4.15 -9.02
N SER A 238 4.15 -3.02 -8.39
CA SER A 238 2.77 -2.52 -8.36
C SER A 238 2.64 -1.15 -8.98
N LEU A 239 1.70 -1.02 -9.92
CA LEU A 239 1.28 0.26 -10.52
C LEU A 239 0.14 0.93 -9.74
N SER A 240 -0.24 0.35 -8.58
CA SER A 240 -1.25 0.98 -7.72
C SER A 240 -0.72 2.30 -7.17
N PRO A 241 -1.53 3.38 -7.13
CA PRO A 241 -1.14 4.63 -6.49
C PRO A 241 -0.78 4.47 -5.00
N TYR A 242 -1.31 3.41 -4.37
CA TYR A 242 -1.14 3.12 -2.95
C TYR A 242 -0.25 1.90 -2.74
N VAL A 243 1.05 2.04 -2.98
CA VAL A 243 2.04 0.99 -2.67
C VAL A 243 2.26 0.87 -1.16
N LEU A 244 1.97 -0.30 -0.59
CA LEU A 244 2.10 -0.54 0.86
C LEU A 244 3.49 -1.03 1.29
N VAL A 245 4.25 -1.61 0.36
CA VAL A 245 5.48 -2.35 0.65
C VAL A 245 6.54 -1.48 1.34
N GLY A 246 6.66 -0.21 0.94
CA GLY A 246 7.58 0.73 1.58
C GLY A 246 7.24 0.99 3.05
N TYR A 247 5.96 1.11 3.40
CA TYR A 247 5.53 1.31 4.78
C TYR A 247 5.73 0.05 5.62
N GLN A 248 5.48 -1.14 5.05
CA GLN A 248 5.77 -2.41 5.72
C GLN A 248 7.26 -2.56 6.03
N ALA A 249 8.12 -2.21 5.07
CA ALA A 249 9.57 -2.19 5.24
C ALA A 249 9.99 -1.23 6.37
N LEU A 250 9.45 -0.01 6.38
CA LEU A 250 9.76 0.98 7.41
C LEU A 250 9.31 0.51 8.81
N ILE A 251 8.08 -0.01 8.93
CA ILE A 251 7.56 -0.56 10.20
C ILE A 251 8.45 -1.69 10.69
N LYS A 252 8.90 -2.60 9.82
CA LYS A 252 9.81 -3.70 10.19
C LYS A 252 11.13 -3.21 10.77
N VAL A 253 11.74 -2.22 10.13
CA VAL A 253 13.01 -1.65 10.60
C VAL A 253 12.83 -0.96 11.95
N LEU A 254 11.79 -0.13 12.11
CA LEU A 254 11.51 0.57 13.37
C LEU A 254 11.11 -0.39 14.49
N LEU A 255 10.33 -1.42 14.18
CA LEU A 255 9.94 -2.43 15.17
C LEU A 255 11.14 -3.29 15.59
N GLY A 256 12.00 -3.67 14.66
CA GLY A 256 13.23 -4.40 14.98
C GLY A 256 14.19 -3.59 15.85
N SER A 257 14.32 -2.29 15.59
CA SER A 257 15.04 -1.35 16.45
C SER A 257 14.50 -1.37 17.89
N ALA A 258 13.18 -1.27 18.06
CA ALA A 258 12.54 -1.28 19.38
C ALA A 258 12.66 -2.65 20.09
N LEU A 259 12.48 -3.75 19.34
CA LEU A 259 12.59 -5.11 19.88
C LEU A 259 14.03 -5.46 20.30
N ALA A 260 15.04 -4.92 19.64
CA ALA A 260 16.42 -5.08 20.07
C ALA A 260 16.65 -4.47 21.47
N VAL A 261 16.09 -3.28 21.74
CA VAL A 261 16.15 -2.65 23.07
C VAL A 261 15.47 -3.52 24.12
N VAL A 262 14.25 -3.98 23.86
CA VAL A 262 13.51 -4.86 24.78
C VAL A 262 14.24 -6.17 25.01
N GLY A 263 14.76 -6.79 23.96
CA GLY A 263 15.47 -8.05 24.05
C GLY A 263 16.80 -7.93 24.79
N VAL A 264 17.56 -6.83 24.60
CA VAL A 264 18.77 -6.58 25.38
C VAL A 264 18.43 -6.39 26.86
N LEU A 265 17.38 -5.63 27.20
CA LEU A 265 16.92 -5.52 28.59
C LEU A 265 16.51 -6.87 29.18
N ALA A 266 15.88 -7.75 28.39
CA ALA A 266 15.54 -9.10 28.83
C ALA A 266 16.79 -9.96 29.08
N LEU A 267 17.83 -9.82 28.25
CA LEU A 267 19.13 -10.46 28.46
C LEU A 267 19.80 -9.92 29.74
N SER A 268 19.78 -8.61 29.96
CA SER A 268 20.28 -7.96 31.19
C SER A 268 19.51 -8.39 32.44
N ALA A 269 18.22 -8.70 32.30
CA ALA A 269 17.36 -9.22 33.35
C ALA A 269 17.51 -10.73 33.59
N HIS A 270 18.48 -11.40 32.94
CA HIS A 270 18.77 -12.83 33.09
C HIS A 270 17.59 -13.74 32.70
N VAL A 271 16.65 -13.26 31.88
CA VAL A 271 15.43 -14.01 31.46
C VAL A 271 15.77 -15.28 30.66
N ALA A 272 16.97 -15.35 30.07
CA ALA A 272 17.46 -16.49 29.29
C ALA A 272 18.79 -17.05 29.81
N GLU A 273 19.07 -16.87 31.11
CA GLU A 273 20.29 -17.36 31.73
C GLU A 273 20.45 -18.88 31.52
N GLY A 274 21.63 -19.30 31.06
CA GLY A 274 21.95 -20.70 30.69
C GLY A 274 21.62 -21.10 29.25
N LEU A 275 20.84 -20.32 28.51
CA LEU A 275 20.56 -20.54 27.08
C LEU A 275 21.38 -19.63 26.16
N THR A 276 21.79 -18.46 26.67
CA THR A 276 22.55 -17.46 25.90
C THR A 276 23.83 -17.08 26.63
N CYS A 277 24.95 -17.03 25.90
CA CYS A 277 26.24 -16.60 26.42
C CYS A 277 26.60 -15.25 25.81
N VAL A 278 26.44 -14.16 26.57
CA VAL A 278 26.95 -12.84 26.19
C VAL A 278 28.34 -12.68 26.79
N THR A 279 29.36 -12.98 25.98
CA THR A 279 30.77 -13.03 26.41
C THR A 279 31.58 -11.82 25.93
N SER A 280 30.97 -10.88 25.22
CA SER A 280 31.65 -9.66 24.75
C SER A 280 30.64 -8.61 24.29
N GLN A 281 31.11 -7.37 24.13
CA GLN A 281 30.34 -6.31 23.45
C GLN A 281 29.90 -6.77 22.05
N ALA A 282 30.78 -7.41 21.29
CA ALA A 282 30.46 -7.91 19.95
C ALA A 282 29.32 -8.93 19.99
N ALA A 283 29.31 -9.84 20.98
CA ALA A 283 28.21 -10.78 21.19
C ALA A 283 26.90 -10.05 21.52
N LEU A 284 26.94 -9.02 22.36
CA LEU A 284 25.75 -8.21 22.70
C LEU A 284 25.17 -7.50 21.47
N LEU A 285 26.04 -6.93 20.62
CA LEU A 285 25.63 -6.27 19.37
C LEU A 285 25.08 -7.28 18.35
N LEU A 286 25.67 -8.47 18.26
CA LEU A 286 25.15 -9.57 17.44
C LEU A 286 23.74 -9.99 17.92
N TRP A 287 23.57 -10.16 19.23
CA TRP A 287 22.25 -10.44 19.83
C TRP A 287 21.26 -9.33 19.54
N SER A 288 21.67 -8.06 19.59
CA SER A 288 20.82 -6.92 19.22
C SER A 288 20.29 -7.05 17.79
N ALA A 289 21.15 -7.42 16.84
CA ALA A 289 20.74 -7.67 15.46
C ALA A 289 19.80 -8.89 15.33
N LEU A 290 20.10 -10.01 15.99
CA LEU A 290 19.25 -11.20 15.98
C LEU A 290 17.85 -10.93 16.58
N LEU A 291 17.80 -10.19 17.69
CA LEU A 291 16.55 -9.75 18.32
C LEU A 291 15.79 -8.79 17.41
N GLY A 292 16.49 -7.89 16.70
CA GLY A 292 15.88 -7.06 15.68
C GLY A 292 15.25 -7.86 14.52
N TYR A 293 15.88 -8.96 14.11
CA TYR A 293 15.36 -9.92 13.12
C TYR A 293 14.25 -10.85 13.67
N SER A 294 14.05 -10.90 14.99
CA SER A 294 12.96 -11.69 15.57
C SER A 294 11.58 -11.06 15.35
N GLN A 295 11.53 -9.77 14.99
CA GLN A 295 10.31 -9.04 14.63
C GLN A 295 9.46 -9.74 13.55
N GLN A 296 10.08 -10.57 12.69
CA GLN A 296 9.44 -11.30 11.61
C GLN A 296 8.37 -12.25 12.13
N VAL A 297 8.51 -12.75 13.36
CA VAL A 297 7.48 -13.59 14.01
C VAL A 297 6.19 -12.80 14.20
N GLY A 298 6.27 -11.56 14.69
CA GLY A 298 5.12 -10.68 14.92
C GLY A 298 4.58 -10.00 13.66
N THR A 299 5.45 -9.59 12.73
CA THR A 299 5.00 -8.84 11.54
C THR A 299 4.35 -9.70 10.45
N ARG A 300 4.43 -11.04 10.55
CA ARG A 300 3.78 -11.97 9.61
C ARG A 300 2.28 -11.71 9.44
N LEU A 301 1.57 -11.39 10.52
CA LEU A 301 0.13 -11.10 10.45
C LEU A 301 -0.16 -9.80 9.69
N LEU A 302 0.63 -8.75 9.96
CA LEU A 302 0.54 -7.47 9.25
C LEU A 302 0.84 -7.65 7.76
N ASP A 303 1.88 -8.42 7.44
CA ASP A 303 2.25 -8.73 6.05
C ASP A 303 1.11 -9.45 5.33
N ASN A 304 0.58 -10.53 5.92
CA ASN A 304 -0.51 -11.30 5.32
C ASN A 304 -1.79 -10.46 5.12
N TYR A 305 -2.09 -9.55 6.05
CA TYR A 305 -3.23 -8.65 5.92
C TYR A 305 -3.03 -7.63 4.79
N ALA A 306 -1.85 -7.02 4.69
CA ALA A 306 -1.53 -6.09 3.60
C ALA A 306 -1.62 -6.77 2.23
N ASP A 307 -1.23 -8.04 2.14
CA ASP A 307 -1.22 -8.80 0.89
C ASP A 307 -2.63 -9.08 0.43
N ARG A 308 -3.48 -9.49 1.38
CA ARG A 308 -4.91 -9.66 1.11
C ARG A 308 -5.52 -8.36 0.61
N VAL A 309 -5.29 -7.22 1.26
CA VAL A 309 -5.84 -5.94 0.80
C VAL A 309 -5.33 -5.57 -0.59
N MET A 310 -4.03 -5.74 -0.86
CA MET A 310 -3.46 -5.44 -2.19
C MET A 310 -3.94 -6.39 -3.29
N ASN A 311 -4.30 -7.63 -2.96
CA ASN A 311 -4.91 -8.56 -3.91
C ASN A 311 -6.33 -8.11 -4.31
N HIS A 312 -7.09 -7.45 -3.44
CA HIS A 312 -8.40 -6.90 -3.82
C HIS A 312 -8.27 -5.70 -4.76
N VAL A 313 -7.19 -4.92 -4.64
CA VAL A 313 -6.85 -3.86 -5.60
C VAL A 313 -6.41 -4.44 -6.96
N ARG A 314 -6.11 -5.75 -7.01
CA ARG A 314 -5.54 -6.44 -8.16
C ARG A 314 -6.17 -7.82 -8.37
N PRO A 315 -7.27 -7.91 -9.13
CA PRO A 315 -7.59 -9.16 -9.78
C PRO A 315 -6.64 -9.37 -10.97
N LEU A 316 -5.37 -9.65 -10.69
CA LEU A 316 -4.50 -10.25 -11.70
C LEU A 316 -4.94 -11.72 -11.81
N PRO A 317 -5.03 -12.28 -13.03
CA PRO A 317 -5.30 -13.70 -13.19
C PRO A 317 -4.29 -14.51 -12.39
N ASP A 318 -4.76 -15.47 -11.61
CA ASP A 318 -3.89 -16.41 -10.93
C ASP A 318 -3.18 -17.24 -12.00
N VAL A 319 -1.89 -17.00 -12.21
CA VAL A 319 -1.07 -17.73 -13.20
C VAL A 319 -0.63 -19.09 -12.63
N SER A 320 -1.22 -19.52 -11.52
CA SER A 320 -1.06 -20.89 -11.00
C SER A 320 -1.98 -21.85 -11.75
N ARG A 321 -1.64 -22.11 -13.01
CA ARG A 321 -1.95 -23.36 -13.72
C ARG A 321 -0.67 -23.92 -14.30
#